data_AF-L8JXK8-F1
#
_entry.id   AF-L8JXK8-F1
#
_cell.length_a   1.000
_cell.length_b   1.000
_cell.length_c   1.000
_cell.angle_alpha   90.00
_cell.angle_beta   90.00
_cell.angle_gamma   90.00
#
_symmetry.space_group_name_H-M   'P 1'
#
loop_
_entity.id
_entity.type
_entity.pdbx_description
1 polymer ?
#
loop_
_entity_poly.entity_id
_entity_poly.type
_entity_poly.pdbx_seq_one_letter_code
_entity_poly.pdbx_strand_id
1 'polypeptide(L)'
;MIKNIKQIALFLMAALAVMSCEREDPIEDNIGLGEHISEFKLETPANFSSLMLNEGLADKEVVVEWEAAKTGLGSNPTYTFLLDKKSGDFSSPLLSLASDEEGINNQVTITYGQLIEVVEQAGASEFIWTVEAKTVNNKGTNKVRATNSFELGLTVSDEGVTDFAYLSPEKNEKVNIDPSSADLIQFTWEDAISVSGAPVVFTVQFDTLGGDFSQPVYEILSDNDGGDASLSFTHLELQGVLKAIKYTDGLNWRVVGSVDNFEYSPGVQYVRFKILSECGNFCTIGLIGSATSGGWNDDTDMRKADPADLSLWTATLYLNTGAVKFRASDSWDINWGGSDFPSGTGTQGGPDIAISTAGYYQVTFNDRTGEYSFTQLTADTHATVGIIGSATSGGWDSDTDLTQDNIDPHLWTGTITLTDGEAKFRANDAWDVNWGDATFPSGFSIQNGPNIQIQAGTYFIRFHDVTGEYSFMNTANSAPYGTIGVIGDATAEGWGADTDLIQNPANPYLWSGKIVLTDGEAKFRADDDWGVNWGASDFPSGVSTQNGPNIPVEAGTYIVFFNSGTGEYRFLK
;
A
#
# COMPACT_ATOMS: atom_id res chain seq x y z
N MET A 1 47.71 -52.55 40.78
CA MET A 1 48.46 -53.65 40.15
C MET A 1 49.32 -53.04 39.06
N ILE A 2 50.55 -52.69 39.44
CA ILE A 2 51.80 -53.35 39.00
C ILE A 2 52.14 -52.86 37.58
N LYS A 3 52.95 -51.80 37.42
CA LYS A 3 54.44 -51.79 37.51
C LYS A 3 55.04 -52.83 36.55
N ASN A 4 56.06 -52.63 35.73
CA ASN A 4 57.09 -51.62 35.47
C ASN A 4 58.19 -52.42 34.71
N ILE A 5 59.27 -51.75 34.28
CA ILE A 5 60.66 -52.30 34.17
C ILE A 5 61.03 -53.06 32.88
N LYS A 6 62.13 -52.77 32.14
CA LYS A 6 63.22 -51.77 32.22
C LYS A 6 64.02 -51.72 30.90
N GLN A 7 64.53 -50.52 30.59
CA GLN A 7 65.91 -50.12 30.23
C GLN A 7 66.77 -51.00 29.30
N ILE A 8 67.42 -50.36 28.31
CA ILE A 8 68.86 -49.98 28.36
C ILE A 8 69.16 -48.97 27.24
N ALA A 9 70.00 -47.99 27.58
CA ALA A 9 70.46 -46.88 26.75
C ALA A 9 71.60 -47.27 25.81
N LEU A 10 71.76 -46.58 24.67
CA LEU A 10 73.07 -46.11 24.20
C LEU A 10 72.93 -44.96 23.20
N PHE A 11 73.98 -44.16 23.16
CA PHE A 11 74.05 -42.73 22.89
C PHE A 11 74.88 -42.49 21.61
N LEU A 12 74.64 -41.32 21.01
CA LEU A 12 75.63 -40.43 20.38
C LEU A 12 75.95 -40.57 18.86
N MET A 13 75.63 -39.45 18.19
CA MET A 13 76.28 -38.76 17.06
C MET A 13 76.96 -39.55 15.93
N ALA A 14 76.61 -39.16 14.70
CA ALA A 14 77.59 -39.00 13.64
C ALA A 14 77.24 -37.78 12.78
N ALA A 15 78.22 -36.90 12.61
CA ALA A 15 78.21 -35.77 11.69
C ALA A 15 79.41 -35.87 10.73
N LEU A 16 79.14 -35.47 9.49
CA LEU A 16 80.02 -35.00 8.42
C LEU A 16 80.90 -35.98 7.59
N ALA A 17 80.48 -36.12 6.31
CA ALA A 17 81.10 -35.57 5.10
C ALA A 17 81.82 -36.51 4.07
N VAL A 18 81.37 -36.35 2.80
CA VAL A 18 81.95 -36.63 1.45
C VAL A 18 82.25 -38.10 1.07
N MET A 19 81.97 -38.67 -0.12
CA MET A 19 81.60 -38.20 -1.47
C MET A 19 81.21 -39.42 -2.37
N SER A 20 80.25 -39.29 -3.30
CA SER A 20 80.28 -39.80 -4.72
C SER A 20 78.87 -40.06 -5.30
N CYS A 21 78.63 -39.50 -6.50
CA CYS A 21 77.45 -39.47 -7.40
C CYS A 21 76.69 -40.80 -7.59
N GLU A 22 75.38 -40.85 -7.90
CA GLU A 22 74.67 -40.16 -9.00
C GLU A 22 73.48 -39.30 -8.56
N ARG A 23 73.55 -38.06 -9.06
CA ARG A 23 72.48 -37.09 -9.23
C ARG A 23 71.68 -37.57 -10.44
N GLU A 24 70.40 -37.91 -10.27
CA GLU A 24 69.49 -37.83 -11.41
C GLU A 24 69.29 -36.33 -11.67
N ASP A 25 70.05 -35.83 -12.63
CA ASP A 25 69.89 -34.49 -13.15
C ASP A 25 68.42 -34.31 -13.57
N PRO A 26 67.70 -33.30 -13.03
CA PRO A 26 66.44 -32.89 -13.63
C PRO A 26 66.80 -32.23 -14.95
N ILE A 27 66.75 -33.03 -16.03
CA ILE A 27 66.63 -32.62 -17.43
C ILE A 27 67.27 -31.24 -17.67
N GLU A 28 68.61 -31.19 -17.76
CA GLU A 28 69.27 -30.03 -18.34
C GLU A 28 68.98 -30.02 -19.85
N ASP A 29 68.15 -29.05 -20.22
CA ASP A 29 68.08 -28.29 -21.47
C ASP A 29 68.36 -29.07 -22.78
N ASN A 30 67.41 -28.99 -23.72
CA ASN A 30 67.51 -27.96 -24.75
C ASN A 30 66.58 -28.25 -25.95
N ILE A 31 65.30 -27.88 -25.84
CA ILE A 31 64.53 -27.33 -26.99
C ILE A 31 63.46 -26.34 -26.46
N GLY A 32 63.86 -25.11 -26.13
CA GLY A 32 63.03 -23.90 -26.31
C GLY A 32 61.70 -23.73 -25.55
N LEU A 33 61.64 -23.94 -24.23
CA LEU A 33 60.42 -23.68 -23.45
C LEU A 33 60.58 -22.48 -22.52
N GLY A 34 59.83 -21.41 -22.80
CA GLY A 34 59.67 -20.28 -21.90
C GLY A 34 58.74 -20.59 -20.72
N GLU A 35 58.41 -19.54 -19.97
CA GLU A 35 57.19 -19.41 -19.17
C GLU A 35 55.97 -20.27 -19.55
N HIS A 36 55.66 -21.39 -18.88
CA HIS A 36 54.36 -22.04 -19.10
C HIS A 36 53.25 -21.34 -18.30
N ILE A 37 52.18 -20.93 -18.99
CA ILE A 37 50.94 -20.43 -18.39
C ILE A 37 49.89 -21.54 -18.50
N SER A 38 49.27 -21.92 -17.39
CA SER A 38 48.21 -22.93 -17.34
C SER A 38 46.92 -22.38 -17.93
N GLU A 39 46.07 -23.27 -18.43
CA GLU A 39 44.70 -22.93 -18.80
C GLU A 39 43.94 -22.29 -17.62
N PHE A 40 43.07 -21.34 -17.94
CA PHE A 40 42.23 -20.60 -17.00
C PHE A 40 40.88 -20.28 -17.64
N LYS A 41 39.87 -20.02 -16.81
CA LYS A 41 38.48 -19.89 -17.22
C LYS A 41 37.97 -18.46 -17.14
N LEU A 42 37.04 -18.13 -18.03
CA LEU A 42 36.27 -16.89 -17.98
C LEU A 42 35.11 -17.04 -16.98
N GLU A 43 34.74 -15.96 -16.30
CA GLU A 43 33.70 -15.98 -15.26
C GLU A 43 32.54 -15.04 -15.58
N THR A 44 32.79 -13.73 -15.64
CA THR A 44 31.75 -12.70 -15.82
C THR A 44 32.12 -11.73 -16.95
N PRO A 45 31.16 -11.25 -17.77
CA PRO A 45 29.79 -11.75 -17.93
C PRO A 45 29.76 -13.22 -18.37
N ALA A 46 28.77 -14.00 -17.92
CA ALA A 46 28.68 -15.41 -18.28
C ALA A 46 28.50 -15.61 -19.80
N ASN A 47 28.87 -16.79 -20.32
CA ASN A 47 28.68 -17.10 -21.73
C ASN A 47 27.21 -16.92 -22.17
N PHE A 48 26.99 -16.30 -23.33
CA PHE A 48 25.68 -15.93 -23.87
C PHE A 48 24.93 -14.83 -23.08
N SER A 49 25.62 -14.06 -22.26
CA SER A 49 25.03 -12.86 -21.64
C SER A 49 24.62 -11.86 -22.71
N SER A 50 23.58 -11.07 -22.41
CA SER A 50 23.15 -9.95 -23.24
C SER A 50 23.08 -8.70 -22.38
N LEU A 51 23.60 -7.58 -22.89
CA LEU A 51 23.63 -6.30 -22.21
C LEU A 51 22.97 -5.23 -23.09
N MET A 52 21.96 -4.55 -22.53
CA MET A 52 21.42 -3.31 -23.09
C MET A 52 22.26 -2.13 -22.57
N LEU A 53 22.94 -1.45 -23.48
CA LEU A 53 23.79 -0.30 -23.22
C LEU A 53 22.95 0.97 -23.32
N ASN A 54 22.62 1.57 -22.17
CA ASN A 54 21.98 2.87 -22.10
C ASN A 54 23.00 3.96 -22.46
N GLU A 55 22.81 4.63 -23.58
CA GLU A 55 23.72 5.70 -24.04
C GLU A 55 23.83 6.85 -23.04
N GLY A 56 22.76 7.13 -22.27
CA GLY A 56 22.75 8.14 -21.21
C GLY A 56 23.67 7.83 -20.03
N LEU A 57 24.25 6.64 -19.98
CA LEU A 57 25.12 6.14 -18.91
C LEU A 57 26.51 5.76 -19.44
N ALA A 58 27.11 6.57 -20.32
CA ALA A 58 28.40 6.26 -20.95
C ALA A 58 29.52 5.90 -19.96
N ASP A 59 29.51 6.49 -18.76
CA ASP A 59 30.51 6.23 -17.71
C ASP A 59 30.18 4.99 -16.85
N LYS A 60 29.02 4.35 -17.04
CA LYS A 60 28.64 3.14 -16.29
C LYS A 60 29.59 2.00 -16.62
N GLU A 61 30.10 1.37 -15.57
CA GLU A 61 31.13 0.35 -15.66
C GLU A 61 30.53 -1.07 -15.75
N VAL A 62 31.17 -1.90 -16.58
CA VAL A 62 31.00 -3.34 -16.68
C VAL A 62 32.31 -3.97 -16.21
N VAL A 63 32.23 -4.73 -15.12
CA VAL A 63 33.37 -5.51 -14.64
C VAL A 63 33.36 -6.87 -15.32
N VAL A 64 34.47 -7.19 -15.98
CA VAL A 64 34.71 -8.49 -16.63
C VAL A 64 35.75 -9.24 -15.80
N GLU A 65 35.46 -10.47 -15.39
CA GLU A 65 36.31 -11.27 -14.50
C GLU A 65 36.63 -12.66 -15.07
N TRP A 66 37.79 -13.19 -14.68
CA TRP A 66 38.27 -14.53 -15.03
C TRP A 66 39.09 -15.15 -13.89
N GLU A 67 39.28 -16.47 -13.95
CA GLU A 67 40.19 -17.19 -13.03
C GLU A 67 41.64 -16.73 -13.29
N ALA A 68 42.37 -16.39 -12.22
CA ALA A 68 43.79 -16.05 -12.33
C ALA A 68 44.61 -17.22 -12.91
N ALA A 69 45.36 -16.95 -13.97
CA ALA A 69 46.21 -17.94 -14.64
C ALA A 69 47.40 -18.35 -13.77
N LYS A 70 47.68 -19.65 -13.71
CA LYS A 70 48.79 -20.21 -12.93
C LYS A 70 50.03 -20.38 -13.80
N THR A 71 51.18 -19.91 -13.34
CA THR A 71 52.45 -20.01 -14.08
C THR A 71 53.34 -21.13 -13.50
N GLY A 72 54.08 -21.82 -14.37
CA GLY A 72 54.92 -22.95 -13.97
C GLY A 72 56.16 -22.57 -13.15
N LEU A 73 56.61 -21.32 -13.25
CA LEU A 73 57.78 -20.79 -12.54
C LEU A 73 57.43 -19.70 -11.51
N GLY A 74 56.14 -19.44 -11.28
CA GLY A 74 55.66 -18.47 -10.29
C GLY A 74 55.76 -17.00 -10.69
N SER A 75 55.94 -16.68 -11.98
CA SER A 75 55.76 -15.32 -12.50
C SER A 75 54.32 -14.86 -12.32
N ASN A 76 54.13 -13.55 -12.12
CA ASN A 76 52.80 -12.95 -12.25
C ASN A 76 52.52 -12.69 -13.73
N PRO A 77 51.49 -13.32 -14.33
CA PRO A 77 51.09 -12.98 -15.68
C PRO A 77 50.44 -11.60 -15.69
N THR A 78 50.55 -10.90 -16.82
CA THR A 78 49.66 -9.78 -17.13
C THR A 78 48.57 -10.21 -18.10
N TYR A 79 47.43 -9.55 -18.08
CA TYR A 79 46.27 -9.92 -18.89
C TYR A 79 45.89 -8.82 -19.86
N THR A 80 45.34 -9.23 -21.00
CA THR A 80 44.73 -8.35 -21.98
C THR A 80 43.37 -8.91 -22.33
N PHE A 81 42.32 -8.12 -22.09
CA PHE A 81 40.96 -8.40 -22.54
C PHE A 81 40.84 -8.12 -24.03
N LEU A 82 40.20 -9.04 -24.75
CA LEU A 82 39.99 -8.98 -26.19
C LEU A 82 38.51 -9.20 -26.50
N LEU A 83 37.90 -8.27 -27.25
CA LEU A 83 36.54 -8.37 -27.78
C LEU A 83 36.61 -8.33 -29.31
N ASP A 84 35.84 -9.19 -29.97
CA ASP A 84 35.80 -9.30 -31.42
C ASP A 84 34.36 -9.62 -31.90
N LYS A 85 34.09 -9.47 -33.19
CA LYS A 85 32.83 -9.92 -33.80
C LYS A 85 32.68 -11.42 -33.57
N LYS A 86 31.44 -11.92 -33.48
CA LYS A 86 31.20 -13.36 -33.34
C LYS A 86 31.86 -14.24 -34.42
N SER A 87 32.07 -13.71 -35.61
CA SER A 87 32.78 -14.40 -36.71
C SER A 87 34.31 -14.23 -36.69
N GLY A 88 34.85 -13.47 -35.73
CA GLY A 88 36.28 -13.15 -35.61
C GLY A 88 37.10 -14.26 -34.96
N ASP A 89 38.41 -14.03 -34.87
CA ASP A 89 39.40 -14.97 -34.32
C ASP A 89 40.40 -14.30 -33.34
N PHE A 90 40.13 -13.04 -32.98
CA PHE A 90 40.97 -12.18 -32.13
C PHE A 90 42.35 -11.87 -32.70
N SER A 91 42.59 -12.06 -34.01
CA SER A 91 43.83 -11.62 -34.67
C SER A 91 43.87 -10.10 -34.86
N SER A 92 42.71 -9.47 -34.99
CA SER A 92 42.51 -8.02 -35.06
C SER A 92 41.27 -7.65 -34.22
N PRO A 93 41.35 -7.73 -32.88
CA PRO A 93 40.20 -7.52 -32.00
C PRO A 93 39.66 -6.09 -32.15
N LEU A 94 38.34 -5.95 -31.99
CA LEU A 94 37.65 -4.65 -32.02
C LEU A 94 37.99 -3.81 -30.78
N LEU A 95 38.17 -4.46 -29.62
CA LEU A 95 38.64 -3.83 -28.40
C LEU A 95 39.73 -4.69 -27.77
N SER A 96 40.82 -4.04 -27.37
CA SER A 96 41.96 -4.66 -26.70
C SER A 96 42.39 -3.77 -25.54
N LEU A 97 42.14 -4.21 -24.31
CA LEU A 97 42.43 -3.47 -23.10
C LEU A 97 43.37 -4.27 -22.20
N ALA A 98 44.37 -3.62 -21.62
CA ALA A 98 45.06 -4.21 -20.48
C ALA A 98 44.07 -4.34 -19.31
N SER A 99 44.20 -5.41 -18.52
CA SER A 99 43.37 -5.55 -17.32
C SER A 99 43.70 -4.50 -16.25
N ASP A 100 42.89 -4.41 -15.20
CA ASP A 100 43.06 -3.42 -14.14
C ASP A 100 44.45 -3.57 -13.46
N GLU A 101 44.94 -2.51 -12.82
CA GLU A 101 46.28 -2.45 -12.22
C GLU A 101 47.41 -2.78 -13.22
N GLU A 102 47.41 -2.07 -14.36
CA GLU A 102 48.41 -2.22 -15.43
C GLU A 102 48.52 -3.65 -16.00
N GLY A 103 47.41 -4.38 -16.01
CA GLY A 103 47.33 -5.74 -16.53
C GLY A 103 47.51 -6.82 -15.46
N ILE A 104 47.66 -6.49 -14.18
CA ILE A 104 48.00 -7.48 -13.14
C ILE A 104 46.75 -8.20 -12.61
N ASN A 105 45.63 -7.49 -12.50
CA ASN A 105 44.40 -8.06 -11.95
C ASN A 105 43.74 -9.03 -12.93
N ASN A 106 42.99 -9.99 -12.38
CA ASN A 106 42.17 -10.93 -13.14
C ASN A 106 40.76 -10.37 -13.46
N GLN A 107 40.68 -9.04 -13.59
CA GLN A 107 39.48 -8.32 -13.98
C GLN A 107 39.84 -7.11 -14.85
N VAL A 108 38.93 -6.70 -15.72
CA VAL A 108 38.99 -5.42 -16.43
C VAL A 108 37.67 -4.67 -16.24
N THR A 109 37.78 -3.37 -15.98
CA THR A 109 36.64 -2.46 -15.92
C THR A 109 36.49 -1.76 -17.26
N ILE A 110 35.31 -1.91 -17.88
CA ILE A 110 34.99 -1.37 -19.22
C ILE A 110 33.77 -0.46 -19.11
N THR A 111 33.80 0.75 -19.66
CA THR A 111 32.63 1.63 -19.62
C THR A 111 31.61 1.30 -20.73
N TYR A 112 30.35 1.68 -20.53
CA TYR A 112 29.32 1.60 -21.55
C TYR A 112 29.74 2.36 -22.81
N GLY A 113 30.34 3.54 -22.67
CA GLY A 113 30.84 4.32 -23.80
C GLY A 113 31.84 3.55 -24.66
N GLN A 114 32.79 2.83 -24.05
CA GLN A 114 33.74 1.99 -24.79
C GLN A 114 33.03 0.84 -25.53
N LEU A 115 32.01 0.23 -24.92
CA LEU A 115 31.24 -0.84 -25.57
C LEU A 115 30.33 -0.31 -26.68
N ILE A 116 29.75 0.88 -26.52
CA ILE A 116 28.95 1.55 -27.54
C ILE A 116 29.81 1.85 -28.77
N GLU A 117 31.00 2.44 -28.59
CA GLU A 117 31.94 2.68 -29.70
C GLU A 117 32.26 1.39 -30.48
N VAL A 118 32.42 0.27 -29.77
CA VAL A 118 32.65 -1.05 -30.41
C VAL A 118 31.42 -1.50 -31.21
N VAL A 119 30.22 -1.39 -30.66
CA VAL A 119 28.97 -1.78 -31.35
C VAL A 119 28.78 -0.97 -32.63
N GLU A 120 28.96 0.35 -32.54
CA GLU A 120 28.84 1.27 -33.67
C GLU A 120 29.90 1.02 -34.74
N GLN A 121 31.18 0.87 -34.34
CA GLN A 121 32.27 0.56 -35.26
C GLN A 121 32.06 -0.79 -35.96
N ALA A 122 31.54 -1.77 -35.23
CA ALA A 122 31.29 -3.10 -35.75
C ALA A 122 30.08 -3.17 -36.67
N GLY A 123 29.03 -2.37 -36.41
CA GLY A 123 27.72 -2.48 -37.01
C GLY A 123 27.08 -3.86 -36.74
N ALA A 124 27.25 -4.39 -35.53
CA ALA A 124 26.82 -5.73 -35.12
C ALA A 124 26.42 -5.75 -33.64
N SER A 125 25.56 -6.68 -33.23
CA SER A 125 25.12 -6.86 -31.84
C SER A 125 25.60 -8.16 -31.19
N GLU A 126 26.28 -9.04 -31.94
CA GLU A 126 26.81 -10.31 -31.44
C GLU A 126 28.33 -10.34 -31.47
N PHE A 127 28.93 -10.52 -30.30
CA PHE A 127 30.37 -10.49 -30.08
C PHE A 127 30.86 -11.76 -29.40
N ILE A 128 32.17 -11.97 -29.47
CA ILE A 128 32.89 -12.93 -28.65
C ILE A 128 33.99 -12.21 -27.88
N TRP A 129 34.25 -12.65 -26.65
CA TRP A 129 35.34 -12.13 -25.84
C TRP A 129 36.20 -13.24 -25.26
N THR A 130 37.46 -12.91 -25.01
CA THR A 130 38.43 -13.77 -24.36
C THR A 130 39.48 -12.92 -23.64
N VAL A 131 40.31 -13.57 -22.83
CA VAL A 131 41.46 -12.95 -22.19
C VAL A 131 42.73 -13.64 -22.65
N GLU A 132 43.77 -12.86 -22.96
CA GLU A 132 45.13 -13.33 -23.21
C GLU A 132 46.01 -13.04 -21.99
N ALA A 133 46.52 -14.08 -21.34
CA ALA A 133 47.53 -13.98 -20.30
C ALA A 133 48.93 -13.99 -20.94
N LYS A 134 49.82 -13.15 -20.43
CA LYS A 134 51.19 -12.96 -20.93
C LYS A 134 52.19 -13.00 -19.79
N THR A 135 53.30 -13.71 -20.00
CA THR A 135 54.49 -13.59 -19.15
C THR A 135 55.70 -13.17 -20.00
N VAL A 136 56.60 -12.38 -19.41
CA VAL A 136 57.83 -11.92 -20.06
C VAL A 136 59.00 -12.28 -19.16
N ASN A 137 59.98 -12.99 -19.71
CA ASN A 137 61.22 -13.31 -19.02
C ASN A 137 62.43 -13.20 -19.96
N ASN A 138 63.63 -13.44 -19.41
CA ASN A 138 64.90 -13.32 -20.15
C ASN A 138 65.03 -14.31 -21.33
N LYS A 139 64.14 -15.32 -21.41
CA LYS A 139 64.12 -16.33 -22.48
C LYS A 139 63.03 -16.05 -23.54
N GLY A 140 62.13 -15.09 -23.32
CA GLY A 140 61.11 -14.71 -24.28
C GLY A 140 59.77 -14.30 -23.66
N THR A 141 58.75 -14.17 -24.51
CA THR A 141 57.36 -13.88 -24.12
C THR A 141 56.51 -15.12 -24.34
N ASN A 142 55.68 -15.49 -23.37
CA ASN A 142 54.67 -16.55 -23.53
C ASN A 142 53.29 -15.94 -23.42
N LYS A 143 52.37 -16.43 -24.26
CA LYS A 143 50.99 -15.95 -24.34
C LYS A 143 50.06 -17.15 -24.38
N VAL A 144 49.04 -17.15 -23.54
CA VAL A 144 47.99 -18.18 -23.52
C VAL A 144 46.65 -17.49 -23.41
N ARG A 145 45.72 -17.82 -24.31
CA ARG A 145 44.32 -17.38 -24.20
C ARG A 145 43.55 -18.31 -23.27
N ALA A 146 42.49 -17.80 -22.66
CA ALA A 146 41.54 -18.62 -21.91
C ALA A 146 41.03 -19.81 -22.74
N THR A 147 40.66 -20.91 -22.07
CA THR A 147 40.32 -22.19 -22.74
C THR A 147 39.17 -22.04 -23.74
N ASN A 148 38.22 -21.16 -23.47
CA ASN A 148 37.10 -20.85 -24.36
C ASN A 148 36.93 -19.34 -24.47
N SER A 149 36.40 -18.88 -25.60
CA SER A 149 35.79 -17.56 -25.71
C SER A 149 34.32 -17.62 -25.28
N PHE A 150 33.81 -16.52 -24.75
CA PHE A 150 32.39 -16.38 -24.41
C PHE A 150 31.69 -15.48 -25.43
N GLU A 151 30.46 -15.84 -25.81
CA GLU A 151 29.57 -15.00 -26.60
C GLU A 151 28.92 -13.93 -25.71
N LEU A 152 28.79 -12.73 -26.26
CA LEU A 152 28.20 -11.57 -25.60
C LEU A 152 27.31 -10.82 -26.60
N GLY A 153 26.03 -10.69 -26.26
CA GLY A 153 25.11 -9.80 -26.95
C GLY A 153 25.25 -8.39 -26.41
N LEU A 154 25.48 -7.41 -27.29
CA LEU A 154 25.51 -6.00 -26.94
C LEU A 154 24.51 -5.27 -27.83
N THR A 155 23.52 -4.64 -27.21
CA THR A 155 22.54 -3.80 -27.91
C THR A 155 22.65 -2.40 -27.35
N VAL A 156 22.80 -1.40 -28.22
CA VAL A 156 22.74 0.01 -27.83
C VAL A 156 21.28 0.45 -27.90
N SER A 157 20.83 1.19 -26.90
CA SER A 157 19.48 1.74 -26.91
C SER A 157 19.35 2.83 -27.98
N ASP A 158 18.20 2.91 -28.66
CA ASP A 158 17.95 3.95 -29.69
C ASP A 158 17.86 5.36 -29.08
N GLU A 159 17.58 5.42 -27.76
CA GLU A 159 17.56 6.61 -26.92
C GLU A 159 18.24 6.27 -25.59
N GLY A 160 18.73 7.26 -24.87
CA GLY A 160 19.35 7.06 -23.55
C GLY A 160 18.82 8.03 -22.51
N VAL A 161 18.74 7.59 -21.26
CA VAL A 161 18.33 8.42 -20.11
C VAL A 161 19.49 8.47 -19.12
N THR A 162 19.86 9.67 -18.67
CA THR A 162 20.90 9.89 -17.66
C THR A 162 20.52 9.31 -16.31
N ASP A 163 21.53 9.04 -15.47
CA ASP A 163 21.29 8.58 -14.11
C ASP A 163 20.65 9.67 -13.25
N PHE A 164 19.92 9.27 -12.21
CA PHE A 164 19.32 10.20 -11.26
C PHE A 164 19.17 9.57 -9.87
N ALA A 165 19.35 10.36 -8.81
CA ALA A 165 19.25 9.88 -7.44
C ALA A 165 17.90 10.14 -6.78
N TYR A 166 17.48 9.24 -5.89
CA TYR A 166 16.33 9.48 -4.99
C TYR A 166 16.68 10.51 -3.91
N LEU A 167 15.80 11.48 -3.70
CA LEU A 167 15.97 12.55 -2.72
C LEU A 167 15.05 12.37 -1.51
N SER A 168 13.76 12.06 -1.74
CA SER A 168 12.76 11.85 -0.69
C SER A 168 11.67 10.88 -1.15
N PRO A 169 11.08 10.07 -0.26
CA PRO A 169 11.56 9.78 1.09
C PRO A 169 12.92 9.08 1.06
N GLU A 170 13.74 9.30 2.10
CA GLU A 170 14.99 8.56 2.27
C GLU A 170 14.71 7.06 2.44
N LYS A 171 15.75 6.24 2.21
CA LYS A 171 15.64 4.79 2.36
C LYS A 171 15.21 4.41 3.80
N ASN A 172 14.11 3.66 3.91
CA ASN A 172 13.44 3.27 5.15
C ASN A 172 12.84 4.44 5.95
N GLU A 173 12.70 5.62 5.36
CA GLU A 173 12.02 6.74 6.00
C GLU A 173 10.60 6.35 6.38
N LYS A 174 10.14 6.90 7.51
CA LYS A 174 8.78 6.72 7.99
C LYS A 174 7.96 7.96 7.67
N VAL A 175 7.05 7.84 6.71
CA VAL A 175 6.10 8.88 6.35
C VAL A 175 4.86 8.74 7.24
N ASN A 176 4.57 9.78 8.02
CA ASN A 176 3.34 9.86 8.78
C ASN A 176 2.21 10.39 7.88
N ILE A 177 1.08 9.71 7.89
CA ILE A 177 -0.09 10.07 7.10
C ILE A 177 -1.13 10.65 8.05
N ASP A 178 -1.30 11.96 8.01
CA ASP A 178 -2.28 12.70 8.80
C ASP A 178 -3.37 13.25 7.86
N PRO A 179 -4.52 12.59 7.75
CA PRO A 179 -5.57 13.04 6.84
C PRO A 179 -6.19 14.39 7.20
N SER A 180 -5.86 14.96 8.37
CA SER A 180 -6.26 16.33 8.71
C SER A 180 -5.30 17.40 8.20
N SER A 181 -4.08 17.00 7.82
CA SER A 181 -3.04 17.90 7.33
C SER A 181 -3.34 18.39 5.92
N ALA A 182 -3.09 19.68 5.69
CA ALA A 182 -3.14 20.30 4.36
C ALA A 182 -1.80 20.21 3.62
N ASP A 183 -0.75 19.70 4.27
CA ASP A 183 0.56 19.52 3.66
C ASP A 183 0.53 18.36 2.65
N LEU A 184 1.46 18.39 1.69
CA LEU A 184 1.64 17.33 0.70
C LEU A 184 2.75 16.37 1.14
N ILE A 185 2.53 15.09 0.90
CA ILE A 185 3.56 14.06 0.94
C ILE A 185 4.24 14.03 -0.42
N GLN A 186 5.55 14.24 -0.45
CA GLN A 186 6.32 14.30 -1.69
C GLN A 186 7.32 13.15 -1.80
N PHE A 187 7.29 12.51 -2.96
CA PHE A 187 8.36 11.67 -3.47
C PHE A 187 9.15 12.50 -4.48
N THR A 188 10.45 12.64 -4.29
CA THR A 188 11.30 13.49 -5.14
C THR A 188 12.60 12.78 -5.50
N TRP A 189 13.10 13.08 -6.68
CA TRP A 189 14.35 12.56 -7.23
C TRP A 189 15.05 13.68 -8.02
N GLU A 190 16.31 13.47 -8.36
CA GLU A 190 17.01 14.33 -9.31
C GLU A 190 16.37 14.21 -10.70
N ASP A 191 16.38 15.30 -11.46
CA ASP A 191 15.88 15.26 -12.83
C ASP A 191 16.78 14.42 -13.75
N ALA A 192 16.21 13.91 -14.84
CA ALA A 192 16.91 13.10 -15.83
C ALA A 192 16.71 13.72 -17.22
N ILE A 193 17.81 13.80 -17.97
CA ILE A 193 17.80 14.20 -19.37
C ILE A 193 17.98 13.00 -20.28
N SER A 194 17.38 13.07 -21.46
CA SER A 194 17.64 12.12 -22.55
C SER A 194 18.84 12.56 -23.38
N VAL A 195 19.47 11.61 -24.07
CA VAL A 195 20.59 11.90 -24.97
C VAL A 195 20.15 12.76 -26.16
N SER A 196 18.96 12.51 -26.72
CA SER A 196 18.38 13.31 -27.81
C SER A 196 17.87 14.69 -27.38
N GLY A 197 17.71 14.92 -26.07
CA GLY A 197 17.06 16.11 -25.51
C GLY A 197 15.53 16.06 -25.58
N ALA A 198 14.94 14.93 -25.99
CA ALA A 198 13.51 14.67 -25.80
C ALA A 198 13.14 14.68 -24.30
N PRO A 199 11.92 15.10 -23.93
CA PRO A 199 11.49 15.09 -22.54
C PRO A 199 11.40 13.67 -21.99
N VAL A 200 11.94 13.47 -20.78
CA VAL A 200 11.78 12.22 -20.03
C VAL A 200 10.43 12.25 -19.31
N VAL A 201 9.66 11.18 -19.42
CA VAL A 201 8.39 11.01 -18.70
C VAL A 201 8.63 10.08 -17.52
N PHE A 202 8.31 10.52 -16.31
CA PHE A 202 8.48 9.72 -15.10
C PHE A 202 7.20 9.02 -14.68
N THR A 203 7.34 7.74 -14.39
CA THR A 203 6.31 6.89 -13.77
C THR A 203 6.83 6.40 -12.42
N VAL A 204 6.05 6.57 -11.36
CA VAL A 204 6.36 6.04 -10.03
C VAL A 204 5.57 4.76 -9.81
N GLN A 205 6.29 3.69 -9.48
CA GLN A 205 5.72 2.38 -9.23
C GLN A 205 5.93 2.00 -7.76
N PHE A 206 4.92 1.39 -7.16
CA PHE A 206 4.95 0.85 -5.81
C PHE A 206 4.66 -0.65 -5.84
N ASP A 207 5.36 -1.40 -5.00
CA ASP A 207 5.21 -2.84 -4.85
C ASP A 207 5.38 -3.26 -3.39
N THR A 208 4.93 -4.46 -3.08
CA THR A 208 5.11 -5.12 -1.78
C THR A 208 6.58 -5.47 -1.53
N LEU A 209 6.91 -5.74 -0.25
CA LEU A 209 8.24 -6.21 0.10
C LEU A 209 8.52 -7.58 -0.54
N GLY A 210 9.51 -7.63 -1.43
CA GLY A 210 9.88 -8.83 -2.19
C GLY A 210 9.21 -8.95 -3.57
N GLY A 211 8.33 -8.00 -3.93
CA GLY A 211 7.86 -7.84 -5.30
C GLY A 211 8.98 -7.40 -6.25
N ASP A 212 8.85 -7.77 -7.53
CA ASP A 212 9.84 -7.52 -8.58
C ASP A 212 9.40 -6.43 -9.58
N PHE A 213 8.28 -5.75 -9.31
CA PHE A 213 7.66 -4.73 -10.17
C PHE A 213 7.22 -5.24 -11.55
N SER A 214 7.09 -6.55 -11.76
CA SER A 214 6.47 -7.10 -12.98
C SER A 214 4.97 -6.80 -13.03
N GLN A 215 4.34 -6.68 -11.87
CA GLN A 215 2.95 -6.23 -11.66
C GLN A 215 2.90 -5.35 -10.40
N PRO A 216 3.28 -4.06 -10.50
CA PRO A 216 3.27 -3.17 -9.34
C PRO A 216 1.86 -3.07 -8.75
N VAL A 217 1.77 -2.97 -7.43
CA VAL A 217 0.47 -2.85 -6.73
C VAL A 217 -0.17 -1.48 -6.91
N TYR A 218 0.63 -0.47 -7.26
CA TYR A 218 0.19 0.85 -7.65
C TYR A 218 1.20 1.50 -8.59
N GLU A 219 0.71 2.18 -9.62
CA GLU A 219 1.52 2.86 -10.61
C GLU A 219 0.84 4.18 -10.99
N ILE A 220 1.62 5.25 -11.09
CA ILE A 220 1.11 6.57 -11.43
C ILE A 220 2.20 7.40 -12.13
N LEU A 221 1.82 8.26 -13.06
CA LEU A 221 2.72 9.29 -13.59
C LEU A 221 3.09 10.28 -12.48
N SER A 222 4.29 10.84 -12.55
CA SER A 222 4.69 11.93 -11.65
C SER A 222 3.88 13.21 -11.91
N ASP A 223 4.10 14.25 -11.10
CA ASP A 223 3.43 15.54 -11.25
C ASP A 223 3.62 16.10 -12.69
N ASN A 224 2.68 16.94 -13.13
CA ASN A 224 2.68 17.53 -14.49
C ASN A 224 2.70 16.46 -15.61
N ASP A 225 1.82 15.45 -15.49
CA ASP A 225 1.67 14.33 -16.44
C ASP A 225 2.98 13.58 -16.70
N GLY A 226 3.79 13.39 -15.66
CA GLY A 226 5.09 12.71 -15.74
C GLY A 226 6.27 13.65 -16.05
N GLY A 227 6.04 14.94 -16.20
CA GLY A 227 7.07 15.91 -16.58
C GLY A 227 7.97 16.39 -15.43
N ASP A 228 7.51 16.27 -14.19
CA ASP A 228 8.24 16.77 -13.03
C ASP A 228 8.97 15.63 -12.29
N ALA A 229 10.16 15.92 -11.75
CA ALA A 229 10.92 14.99 -10.90
C ALA A 229 10.37 14.90 -9.45
N SER A 230 9.05 15.00 -9.32
CA SER A 230 8.31 14.90 -8.07
C SER A 230 6.96 14.25 -8.28
N LEU A 231 6.52 13.51 -7.27
CA LEU A 231 5.14 13.02 -7.15
C LEU A 231 4.58 13.49 -5.81
N SER A 232 3.46 14.19 -5.86
CA SER A 232 2.81 14.76 -4.69
C SER A 232 1.49 14.03 -4.40
N PHE A 233 1.28 13.67 -3.14
CA PHE A 233 -0.01 13.21 -2.63
C PHE A 233 -0.50 14.13 -1.53
N THR A 234 -1.81 14.39 -1.47
CA THR A 234 -2.41 14.74 -0.18
C THR A 234 -2.35 13.53 0.75
N HIS A 235 -2.36 13.77 2.06
CA HIS A 235 -2.40 12.69 3.04
C HIS A 235 -3.61 11.75 2.84
N LEU A 236 -4.74 12.29 2.40
CA LEU A 236 -5.95 11.52 2.18
C LEU A 236 -5.87 10.63 0.94
N GLU A 237 -5.31 11.14 -0.16
CA GLU A 237 -5.09 10.32 -1.37
C GLU A 237 -4.17 9.14 -1.08
N LEU A 238 -3.03 9.39 -0.41
CA LEU A 238 -2.11 8.31 -0.07
C LEU A 238 -2.76 7.32 0.91
N GLN A 239 -3.52 7.79 1.90
CA GLN A 239 -4.28 6.90 2.77
C GLN A 239 -5.25 6.01 1.97
N GLY A 240 -5.96 6.58 1.00
CA GLY A 240 -6.88 5.87 0.13
C GLY A 240 -6.18 4.78 -0.69
N VAL A 241 -5.03 5.11 -1.29
CA VAL A 241 -4.19 4.14 -2.02
C VAL A 241 -3.76 2.99 -1.10
N LEU A 242 -3.21 3.30 0.07
CA LEU A 242 -2.74 2.28 1.03
C LEU A 242 -3.86 1.37 1.54
N LYS A 243 -5.05 1.93 1.80
CA LYS A 243 -6.23 1.15 2.17
C LYS A 243 -6.68 0.23 1.03
N ALA A 244 -6.71 0.73 -0.21
CA ALA A 244 -7.12 -0.05 -1.38
C ALA A 244 -6.22 -1.27 -1.61
N ILE A 245 -4.91 -1.12 -1.40
CA ILE A 245 -3.93 -2.22 -1.50
C ILE A 245 -3.81 -3.06 -0.22
N LYS A 246 -4.59 -2.75 0.83
CA LYS A 246 -4.58 -3.41 2.15
C LYS A 246 -3.20 -3.47 2.81
N TYR A 247 -2.43 -2.39 2.71
CA TYR A 247 -1.04 -2.38 3.16
C TYR A 247 -0.73 -1.12 3.97
N THR A 248 -0.28 -1.29 5.21
CA THR A 248 -0.10 -0.17 6.14
C THR A 248 1.33 0.02 6.65
N ASP A 249 2.22 -0.95 6.47
CA ASP A 249 3.54 -0.94 7.13
C ASP A 249 4.71 -0.40 6.28
N GLY A 250 4.59 -0.43 4.94
CA GLY A 250 5.59 0.13 4.02
C GLY A 250 5.64 -0.53 2.64
N LEU A 251 6.14 0.17 1.63
CA LEU A 251 6.20 -0.31 0.25
C LEU A 251 7.60 -0.16 -0.32
N ASN A 252 7.95 -1.07 -1.23
CA ASN A 252 9.01 -0.81 -2.19
C ASN A 252 8.49 0.20 -3.22
N TRP A 253 9.31 1.17 -3.59
CA TRP A 253 8.97 2.11 -4.66
C TRP A 253 10.17 2.31 -5.58
N ARG A 254 9.89 2.61 -6.84
CA ARG A 254 10.89 3.02 -7.82
C ARG A 254 10.32 4.05 -8.77
N VAL A 255 11.21 4.83 -9.37
CA VAL A 255 10.89 5.74 -10.47
C VAL A 255 11.43 5.14 -11.75
N VAL A 256 10.61 5.14 -12.78
CA VAL A 256 10.94 4.75 -14.15
C VAL A 256 10.89 6.01 -15.01
N GLY A 257 12.05 6.43 -15.53
CA GLY A 257 12.14 7.48 -16.54
C GLY A 257 12.08 6.87 -17.93
N SER A 258 11.17 7.34 -18.76
CA SER A 258 10.87 6.77 -20.07
C SER A 258 11.02 7.81 -21.18
N VAL A 259 11.60 7.40 -22.30
CA VAL A 259 11.71 8.18 -23.55
C VAL A 259 11.44 7.23 -24.71
N ASP A 260 10.42 7.53 -25.51
CA ASP A 260 9.91 6.66 -26.56
C ASP A 260 9.65 5.22 -26.06
N ASN A 261 10.47 4.24 -26.48
CA ASN A 261 10.37 2.83 -26.06
C ASN A 261 11.46 2.41 -25.08
N PHE A 262 12.28 3.35 -24.61
CA PHE A 262 13.36 3.10 -23.68
C PHE A 262 12.94 3.51 -22.26
N GLU A 263 13.27 2.66 -21.29
CA GLU A 263 12.97 2.87 -19.87
C GLU A 263 14.23 2.69 -19.03
N TYR A 264 14.40 3.57 -18.05
CA TYR A 264 15.48 3.49 -17.08
C TYR A 264 14.96 3.69 -15.65
N SER A 265 15.52 2.95 -14.70
CA SER A 265 15.28 3.14 -13.27
C SER A 265 16.59 3.01 -12.50
N PRO A 266 16.91 3.95 -11.58
CA PRO A 266 18.18 3.94 -10.84
C PRO A 266 18.21 2.89 -9.72
N GLY A 267 17.06 2.29 -9.37
CA GLY A 267 16.96 1.23 -8.37
C GLY A 267 15.65 1.27 -7.59
N VAL A 268 15.60 0.53 -6.48
CA VAL A 268 14.41 0.41 -5.62
C VAL A 268 14.70 0.99 -4.23
N GLN A 269 13.74 1.74 -3.70
CA GLN A 269 13.73 2.22 -2.33
C GLN A 269 12.62 1.54 -1.52
N TYR A 270 12.73 1.57 -0.20
CA TYR A 270 11.68 1.12 0.71
C TYR A 270 11.24 2.30 1.57
N VAL A 271 9.94 2.55 1.67
CA VAL A 271 9.34 3.58 2.51
C VAL A 271 8.38 2.93 3.50
N ARG A 272 8.33 3.43 4.74
CA ARG A 272 7.37 2.98 5.76
C ARG A 272 6.27 4.00 5.93
N PHE A 273 5.06 3.54 6.17
CA PHE A 273 3.92 4.41 6.44
C PHE A 273 3.46 4.27 7.89
N LYS A 274 2.87 5.34 8.42
CA LYS A 274 2.06 5.29 9.63
C LYS A 274 0.88 6.22 9.47
N ILE A 275 -0.31 5.64 9.36
CA ILE A 275 -1.56 6.38 9.43
C ILE A 275 -1.74 6.88 10.87
N LEU A 276 -1.86 8.21 11.03
CA LEU A 276 -2.03 8.86 12.33
C LEU A 276 -3.49 8.88 12.79
N SER A 277 -4.44 8.95 11.84
CA SER A 277 -5.89 8.93 12.09
C SER A 277 -6.61 8.34 10.89
N GLU A 278 -7.62 7.51 11.12
CA GLU A 278 -8.49 7.01 10.04
C GLU A 278 -9.64 7.96 9.68
N CYS A 279 -9.85 8.99 10.50
CA CYS A 279 -11.06 9.81 10.49
C CYS A 279 -10.83 11.31 10.25
N GLY A 280 -9.59 11.74 10.03
CA GLY A 280 -9.22 13.16 10.01
C GLY A 280 -9.04 13.70 11.44
N ASN A 281 -9.55 14.90 11.72
CA ASN A 281 -9.42 15.53 13.04
C ASN A 281 -10.14 14.74 14.14
N PHE A 282 -11.32 14.22 13.82
CA PHE A 282 -12.18 13.52 14.78
C PHE A 282 -12.85 12.30 14.14
N CYS A 283 -13.01 11.22 14.91
CA CYS A 283 -13.77 10.04 14.50
C CYS A 283 -15.28 10.16 14.75
N THR A 284 -15.69 11.06 15.65
CA THR A 284 -17.10 11.41 15.83
C THR A 284 -17.25 12.92 15.99
N ILE A 285 -18.28 13.44 15.34
CA ILE A 285 -18.90 14.71 15.68
C ILE A 285 -20.39 14.43 15.84
N GLY A 286 -20.97 14.88 16.94
CA GLY A 286 -22.38 14.85 17.21
C GLY A 286 -23.00 16.25 17.19
N LEU A 287 -24.30 16.31 16.91
CA LEU A 287 -25.13 17.46 17.23
C LEU A 287 -25.87 17.17 18.55
N ILE A 288 -25.75 18.07 19.52
CA ILE A 288 -26.35 17.93 20.86
C ILE A 288 -27.09 19.19 21.25
N GLY A 289 -28.21 19.06 21.95
CA GLY A 289 -28.88 20.18 22.60
C GLY A 289 -30.39 20.01 22.72
N SER A 290 -31.06 20.96 23.39
CA SER A 290 -32.49 20.90 23.66
C SER A 290 -33.39 20.83 22.41
N ALA A 291 -32.87 21.18 21.24
CA ALA A 291 -33.57 21.00 19.97
C ALA A 291 -33.48 19.57 19.40
N THR A 292 -32.49 18.77 19.80
CA THR A 292 -32.30 17.38 19.36
C THR A 292 -33.16 16.39 20.16
N SER A 293 -33.36 15.17 19.67
CA SER A 293 -34.14 14.14 20.38
C SER A 293 -33.47 13.67 21.69
N GLY A 294 -32.13 13.66 21.74
CA GLY A 294 -31.34 13.29 22.93
C GLY A 294 -31.15 14.43 23.95
N GLY A 295 -31.59 15.65 23.63
CA GLY A 295 -31.41 16.81 24.50
C GLY A 295 -29.93 17.12 24.74
N TRP A 296 -29.56 17.46 25.97
CA TRP A 296 -28.17 17.70 26.39
C TRP A 296 -27.48 16.46 26.99
N ASN A 297 -28.09 15.29 26.85
CA ASN A 297 -27.57 14.04 27.41
C ASN A 297 -26.83 13.23 26.34
N ASP A 298 -27.48 13.03 25.20
CA ASP A 298 -27.02 12.11 24.16
C ASP A 298 -26.81 12.84 22.83
N ASP A 299 -25.68 12.57 22.18
CA ASP A 299 -25.34 13.15 20.88
C ASP A 299 -26.16 12.48 19.78
N THR A 300 -26.63 13.27 18.83
CA THR A 300 -27.04 12.73 17.53
C THR A 300 -25.80 12.69 16.63
N ASP A 301 -25.24 11.50 16.44
CA ASP A 301 -24.05 11.29 15.62
C ASP A 301 -24.22 11.85 14.20
N MET A 302 -23.25 12.65 13.76
CA MET A 302 -23.11 13.09 12.38
C MET A 302 -22.21 12.11 11.62
N ARG A 303 -22.39 12.05 10.29
CA ARG A 303 -21.54 11.26 9.38
C ARG A 303 -20.65 12.18 8.55
N LYS A 304 -19.59 11.65 7.95
CA LYS A 304 -18.86 12.39 6.91
C LYS A 304 -19.78 12.62 5.71
N ALA A 305 -19.79 13.85 5.19
CA ALA A 305 -20.60 14.21 4.02
C ALA A 305 -19.99 13.65 2.73
N ASP A 306 -18.67 13.57 2.67
CA ASP A 306 -17.89 13.03 1.58
C ASP A 306 -16.77 12.15 2.17
N PRO A 307 -16.60 10.89 1.74
CA PRO A 307 -15.45 10.08 2.12
C PRO A 307 -14.09 10.72 1.79
N ALA A 308 -14.04 11.61 0.80
CA ALA A 308 -12.87 12.39 0.39
C ALA A 308 -12.73 13.73 1.15
N ASP A 309 -13.68 14.14 1.97
CA ASP A 309 -13.53 15.28 2.89
C ASP A 309 -13.78 14.84 4.33
N LEU A 310 -12.68 14.47 5.00
CA LEU A 310 -12.70 14.07 6.40
C LEU A 310 -12.90 15.24 7.37
N SER A 311 -13.12 16.47 6.92
CA SER A 311 -13.48 17.59 7.79
C SER A 311 -14.96 17.94 7.72
N LEU A 312 -15.68 17.55 6.65
CA LEU A 312 -17.07 17.90 6.45
C LEU A 312 -18.02 16.82 6.99
N TRP A 313 -18.81 17.22 7.98
CA TRP A 313 -19.82 16.40 8.64
C TRP A 313 -21.22 16.79 8.18
N THR A 314 -22.13 15.83 8.16
CA THR A 314 -23.55 16.05 7.86
C THR A 314 -24.46 15.14 8.69
N ALA A 315 -25.66 15.65 8.97
CA ALA A 315 -26.77 14.88 9.51
C ALA A 315 -28.08 15.39 8.92
N THR A 316 -29.05 14.50 8.76
CA THR A 316 -30.42 14.89 8.41
C THR A 316 -31.34 14.41 9.51
N LEU A 317 -31.99 15.35 10.20
CA LEU A 317 -32.75 15.06 11.40
C LEU A 317 -33.85 16.11 11.64
N TYR A 318 -34.82 15.76 12.46
CA TYR A 318 -35.80 16.70 12.97
C TYR A 318 -35.20 17.49 14.15
N LEU A 319 -35.34 18.81 14.12
CA LEU A 319 -34.99 19.70 15.22
C LEU A 319 -36.23 20.40 15.74
N ASN A 320 -36.39 20.44 17.06
CA ASN A 320 -37.38 21.28 17.75
C ASN A 320 -36.87 22.73 17.87
N THR A 321 -37.74 23.66 18.30
CA THR A 321 -37.26 24.96 18.74
C THR A 321 -36.43 24.79 20.02
N GLY A 322 -35.26 25.41 20.08
CA GLY A 322 -34.32 25.16 21.18
C GLY A 322 -32.92 25.64 20.85
N ALA A 323 -31.92 24.95 21.39
CA ALA A 323 -30.52 25.25 21.16
C ALA A 323 -29.71 23.98 20.85
N VAL A 324 -28.63 24.13 20.08
CA VAL A 324 -27.70 23.04 19.73
C VAL A 324 -26.24 23.48 19.82
N LYS A 325 -25.36 22.48 19.91
CA LYS A 325 -23.91 22.57 19.71
C LYS A 325 -23.41 21.38 18.90
N PHE A 326 -22.26 21.57 18.27
CA PHE A 326 -21.46 20.47 17.74
C PHE A 326 -20.49 20.00 18.81
N ARG A 327 -20.29 18.70 18.96
CA ARG A 327 -19.44 18.11 20.01
C ARG A 327 -18.62 16.96 19.44
N ALA A 328 -17.34 16.87 19.78
CA ALA A 328 -16.49 15.77 19.34
C ALA A 328 -16.35 14.71 20.43
N SER A 329 -16.29 13.42 20.03
CA SER A 329 -15.99 12.30 20.94
C SER A 329 -16.91 12.22 22.16
N ASP A 330 -18.15 12.68 22.04
CA ASP A 330 -19.15 12.76 23.11
C ASP A 330 -18.62 13.47 24.39
N SER A 331 -17.60 14.33 24.23
CA SER A 331 -16.92 15.03 25.31
C SER A 331 -17.08 16.53 25.17
N TRP A 332 -17.28 17.21 26.30
CA TRP A 332 -17.33 18.67 26.35
C TRP A 332 -15.97 19.35 26.14
N ASP A 333 -14.87 18.60 26.14
CA ASP A 333 -13.52 19.14 25.93
C ASP A 333 -13.41 19.90 24.60
N ILE A 334 -14.01 19.35 23.54
CA ILE A 334 -14.05 19.96 22.21
C ILE A 334 -15.51 20.05 21.76
N ASN A 335 -16.04 21.27 21.75
CA ASN A 335 -17.38 21.58 21.28
C ASN A 335 -17.38 22.94 20.57
N TRP A 336 -18.30 23.13 19.63
CA TRP A 336 -18.44 24.36 18.87
C TRP A 336 -19.88 24.89 18.93
N GLY A 337 -19.98 26.21 18.96
CA GLY A 337 -21.25 26.92 18.90
C GLY A 337 -21.08 28.31 18.29
N GLY A 338 -22.20 28.93 17.95
CA GLY A 338 -22.26 30.22 17.28
C GLY A 338 -23.63 30.87 17.47
N SER A 339 -23.68 32.19 17.30
CA SER A 339 -24.94 32.95 17.48
C SER A 339 -25.78 33.05 16.22
N ASP A 340 -25.21 32.70 15.06
CA ASP A 340 -25.84 32.88 13.75
C ASP A 340 -26.64 31.63 13.34
N PHE A 341 -27.80 31.84 12.73
CA PHE A 341 -28.68 30.81 12.19
C PHE A 341 -29.39 31.37 10.96
N PRO A 342 -29.54 30.61 9.85
CA PRO A 342 -29.30 29.17 9.72
C PRO A 342 -27.87 28.78 9.33
N SER A 343 -26.95 29.71 9.15
CA SER A 343 -25.54 29.40 8.87
C SER A 343 -24.62 30.35 9.61
N GLY A 344 -23.39 29.92 9.84
CA GLY A 344 -22.40 30.68 10.58
C GLY A 344 -21.09 29.93 10.74
N THR A 345 -20.24 30.43 11.61
CA THR A 345 -18.97 29.79 11.99
C THR A 345 -18.98 29.49 13.47
N GLY A 346 -18.94 28.20 13.81
CA GLY A 346 -18.81 27.69 15.15
C GLY A 346 -17.42 27.96 15.69
N THR A 347 -17.34 28.49 16.91
CA THR A 347 -16.09 28.68 17.63
C THR A 347 -16.02 27.71 18.80
N GLN A 348 -14.82 27.23 19.14
CA GLN A 348 -14.64 26.29 20.24
C GLN A 348 -15.10 26.93 21.56
N GLY A 349 -16.02 26.26 22.27
CA GLY A 349 -16.64 26.78 23.49
C GLY A 349 -17.57 27.97 23.28
N GLY A 350 -17.94 28.28 22.02
CA GLY A 350 -18.87 29.36 21.67
C GLY A 350 -20.27 29.19 22.27
N PRO A 351 -21.15 30.19 22.13
CA PRO A 351 -22.53 30.13 22.63
C PRO A 351 -23.35 29.07 21.88
N ASP A 352 -24.44 28.60 22.48
CA ASP A 352 -25.33 27.64 21.82
C ASP A 352 -26.02 28.26 20.59
N ILE A 353 -26.18 27.47 19.53
CA ILE A 353 -26.84 27.87 18.29
C ILE A 353 -28.36 27.75 18.47
N ALA A 354 -29.08 28.86 18.35
CA ALA A 354 -30.53 28.88 18.54
C ALA A 354 -31.29 28.37 17.31
N ILE A 355 -32.06 27.30 17.48
CA ILE A 355 -32.98 26.78 16.46
C ILE A 355 -34.32 27.49 16.61
N SER A 356 -34.61 28.38 15.66
CA SER A 356 -35.79 29.27 15.73
C SER A 356 -37.08 28.64 15.21
N THR A 357 -36.99 27.64 14.34
CA THR A 357 -38.12 26.97 13.71
C THR A 357 -37.94 25.47 13.81
N ALA A 358 -38.98 24.76 14.21
CA ALA A 358 -38.94 23.30 14.23
C ALA A 358 -39.14 22.73 12.82
N GLY A 359 -38.48 21.62 12.51
CA GLY A 359 -38.59 20.96 11.22
C GLY A 359 -37.43 20.02 10.94
N TYR A 360 -37.47 19.38 9.76
CA TYR A 360 -36.36 18.61 9.26
C TYR A 360 -35.28 19.53 8.67
N TYR A 361 -34.03 19.25 9.02
CA TYR A 361 -32.87 19.98 8.54
C TYR A 361 -31.83 19.01 8.00
N GLN A 362 -31.22 19.36 6.87
CA GLN A 362 -29.88 18.90 6.54
C GLN A 362 -28.89 19.86 7.20
N VAL A 363 -28.14 19.33 8.16
CA VAL A 363 -27.09 20.04 8.89
C VAL A 363 -25.74 19.69 8.29
N THR A 364 -24.89 20.68 8.09
CA THR A 364 -23.47 20.49 7.77
C THR A 364 -22.58 21.22 8.77
N PHE A 365 -21.40 20.66 9.03
CA PHE A 365 -20.38 21.27 9.88
C PHE A 365 -18.99 20.89 9.39
N ASN A 366 -18.11 21.86 9.19
CA ASN A 366 -16.72 21.63 8.87
C ASN A 366 -15.86 21.76 10.14
N ASP A 367 -15.28 20.68 10.64
CA ASP A 367 -14.54 20.67 11.91
C ASP A 367 -13.18 21.41 11.84
N ARG A 368 -12.70 21.72 10.62
CA ARG A 368 -11.47 22.46 10.37
C ARG A 368 -11.70 23.97 10.31
N THR A 369 -12.77 24.42 9.65
CA THR A 369 -13.08 25.86 9.50
C THR A 369 -14.08 26.36 10.55
N GLY A 370 -14.85 25.45 11.17
CA GLY A 370 -15.97 25.76 12.04
C GLY A 370 -17.26 26.12 11.29
N GLU A 371 -17.25 26.25 9.96
CA GLU A 371 -18.43 26.64 9.19
C GLU A 371 -19.55 25.60 9.33
N TYR A 372 -20.78 26.08 9.54
CA TYR A 372 -21.96 25.24 9.61
C TYR A 372 -23.14 25.82 8.84
N SER A 373 -24.08 24.95 8.48
CA SER A 373 -25.36 25.33 7.90
C SER A 373 -26.49 24.41 8.33
N PHE A 374 -27.70 24.97 8.42
CA PHE A 374 -28.96 24.30 8.73
C PHE A 374 -29.94 24.54 7.56
N THR A 375 -29.93 23.65 6.58
CA THR A 375 -30.82 23.74 5.42
C THR A 375 -32.14 23.07 5.74
N GLN A 376 -33.22 23.85 5.89
CA GLN A 376 -34.54 23.30 6.16
C GLN A 376 -35.05 22.50 4.97
N LEU A 377 -35.58 21.30 5.24
CA LEU A 377 -36.13 20.39 4.25
C LEU A 377 -37.66 20.46 4.22
N THR A 378 -38.24 20.21 3.06
CA THR A 378 -39.67 19.95 2.91
C THR A 378 -39.94 18.48 3.22
N ALA A 379 -40.88 18.22 4.11
CA ALA A 379 -41.29 16.89 4.52
C ALA A 379 -42.70 16.60 3.99
N ASP A 380 -42.77 16.34 2.68
CA ASP A 380 -44.03 15.98 2.04
C ASP A 380 -44.50 14.61 2.52
N THR A 381 -45.80 14.44 2.69
CA THR A 381 -46.38 13.15 3.06
C THR A 381 -46.75 12.35 1.81
N HIS A 382 -46.61 11.04 1.88
CA HIS A 382 -46.88 10.12 0.78
C HIS A 382 -47.98 9.13 1.16
N ALA A 383 -48.83 8.76 0.19
CA ALA A 383 -49.93 7.83 0.43
C ALA A 383 -49.42 6.39 0.52
N THR A 384 -48.45 6.05 -0.32
CA THR A 384 -47.72 4.78 -0.28
C THR A 384 -46.23 5.04 -0.49
N VAL A 385 -45.40 4.22 0.14
CA VAL A 385 -43.98 4.07 -0.18
C VAL A 385 -43.70 2.58 -0.22
N GLY A 386 -43.05 2.13 -1.29
CA GLY A 386 -42.72 0.73 -1.50
C GLY A 386 -41.29 0.54 -1.96
N ILE A 387 -40.86 -0.72 -2.00
CA ILE A 387 -39.61 -1.14 -2.65
C ILE A 387 -39.92 -1.69 -4.05
N ILE A 388 -39.11 -1.33 -5.03
CA ILE A 388 -39.24 -1.74 -6.43
C ILE A 388 -37.87 -2.09 -7.01
N GLY A 389 -37.79 -3.07 -7.90
CA GLY A 389 -36.57 -3.39 -8.64
C GLY A 389 -36.46 -4.86 -9.00
N SER A 390 -35.41 -5.23 -9.73
CA SER A 390 -35.18 -6.63 -10.15
C SER A 390 -35.02 -7.60 -8.98
N ALA A 391 -34.69 -7.11 -7.78
CA ALA A 391 -34.63 -7.90 -6.55
C ALA A 391 -36.02 -8.26 -5.99
N THR A 392 -37.08 -7.54 -6.36
CA THR A 392 -38.44 -7.75 -5.86
C THR A 392 -39.23 -8.70 -6.77
N SER A 393 -40.32 -9.30 -6.26
CA SER A 393 -41.16 -10.21 -7.06
C SER A 393 -41.86 -9.54 -8.25
N GLY A 394 -42.03 -8.22 -8.19
CA GLY A 394 -42.67 -7.41 -9.23
C GLY A 394 -41.71 -6.80 -10.24
N GLY A 395 -40.39 -7.00 -10.08
CA GLY A 395 -39.39 -6.36 -10.92
C GLY A 395 -39.51 -4.83 -10.89
N TRP A 396 -39.30 -4.21 -12.05
CA TRP A 396 -39.50 -2.77 -12.25
C TRP A 396 -40.93 -2.40 -12.68
N ASP A 397 -41.86 -3.35 -12.64
CA ASP A 397 -43.25 -3.15 -13.10
C ASP A 397 -44.21 -2.78 -11.97
N SER A 398 -43.98 -3.24 -10.73
CA SER A 398 -44.86 -2.99 -9.58
C SER A 398 -44.11 -2.94 -8.25
N ASP A 399 -44.56 -2.05 -7.36
CA ASP A 399 -43.97 -1.88 -6.03
C ASP A 399 -44.42 -2.99 -5.07
N THR A 400 -43.60 -3.25 -4.06
CA THR A 400 -44.01 -3.95 -2.84
C THR A 400 -44.13 -2.91 -1.72
N ASP A 401 -45.35 -2.59 -1.34
CA ASP A 401 -45.65 -1.55 -0.35
C ASP A 401 -45.07 -1.85 1.03
N LEU A 402 -44.53 -0.81 1.67
CA LEU A 402 -44.17 -0.80 3.08
C LEU A 402 -45.32 -0.25 3.93
N THR A 403 -45.28 -0.55 5.22
CA THR A 403 -46.23 -0.07 6.22
C THR A 403 -45.71 1.22 6.85
N GLN A 404 -46.48 2.30 6.75
CA GLN A 404 -46.20 3.55 7.46
C GLN A 404 -46.27 3.35 8.98
N ASP A 405 -45.31 3.91 9.70
CA ASP A 405 -45.34 3.93 11.16
C ASP A 405 -46.47 4.83 11.67
N ASN A 406 -47.01 4.49 12.85
CA ASN A 406 -48.16 5.18 13.42
C ASN A 406 -47.81 6.41 14.27
N ILE A 407 -46.54 6.57 14.63
CA ILE A 407 -46.01 7.70 15.40
C ILE A 407 -45.28 8.66 14.45
N ASP A 408 -44.44 8.12 13.57
CA ASP A 408 -43.68 8.89 12.58
C ASP A 408 -44.20 8.65 11.15
N PRO A 409 -44.93 9.61 10.54
CA PRO A 409 -45.48 9.43 9.20
C PRO A 409 -44.42 9.35 8.09
N HIS A 410 -43.15 9.60 8.40
CA HIS A 410 -42.04 9.51 7.46
C HIS A 410 -41.25 8.20 7.56
N LEU A 411 -41.61 7.35 8.53
CA LEU A 411 -41.00 6.05 8.73
C LEU A 411 -41.85 4.94 8.10
N TRP A 412 -41.21 4.11 7.31
CA TRP A 412 -41.83 3.02 6.54
C TRP A 412 -41.11 1.70 6.84
N THR A 413 -41.88 0.65 7.13
CA THR A 413 -41.32 -0.66 7.50
C THR A 413 -41.99 -1.85 6.82
N GLY A 414 -41.29 -2.95 6.63
CA GLY A 414 -41.89 -4.15 6.06
C GLY A 414 -40.97 -5.36 6.07
N THR A 415 -41.52 -6.57 6.18
CA THR A 415 -40.74 -7.81 6.02
C THR A 415 -40.89 -8.30 4.58
N ILE A 416 -39.78 -8.34 3.85
CA ILE A 416 -39.78 -8.64 2.41
C ILE A 416 -38.70 -9.68 2.10
N THR A 417 -39.06 -10.68 1.30
CA THR A 417 -38.11 -11.61 0.69
C THR A 417 -37.65 -11.06 -0.65
N LEU A 418 -36.34 -10.86 -0.79
CA LEU A 418 -35.69 -10.31 -1.97
C LEU A 418 -34.74 -11.35 -2.58
N THR A 419 -34.48 -11.19 -3.87
CA THR A 419 -33.49 -11.96 -4.64
C THR A 419 -32.27 -11.10 -4.95
N ASP A 420 -31.20 -11.71 -5.45
CA ASP A 420 -30.04 -10.95 -5.93
C ASP A 420 -30.48 -10.03 -7.07
N GLY A 421 -30.16 -8.75 -6.96
CA GLY A 421 -30.58 -7.77 -7.96
C GLY A 421 -30.48 -6.34 -7.46
N GLU A 422 -31.28 -5.48 -8.06
CA GLU A 422 -31.31 -4.05 -7.77
C GLU A 422 -32.65 -3.64 -7.16
N ALA A 423 -32.65 -2.63 -6.30
CA ALA A 423 -33.86 -2.04 -5.75
C ALA A 423 -33.78 -0.51 -5.56
N LYS A 424 -34.95 0.11 -5.44
CA LYS A 424 -35.18 1.50 -5.04
C LYS A 424 -36.38 1.59 -4.11
N PHE A 425 -36.45 2.67 -3.33
CA PHE A 425 -37.69 3.09 -2.70
C PHE A 425 -38.43 4.05 -3.62
N ARG A 426 -39.76 3.96 -3.66
CA ARG A 426 -40.58 4.78 -4.55
C ARG A 426 -41.89 5.14 -3.86
N ALA A 427 -42.33 6.39 -4.04
CA ALA A 427 -43.59 6.87 -3.48
C ALA A 427 -44.73 6.80 -4.51
N ASN A 428 -45.93 6.48 -4.02
CA ASN A 428 -47.19 6.56 -4.77
C ASN A 428 -47.20 5.79 -6.11
N ASP A 429 -46.46 4.67 -6.19
CA ASP A 429 -46.31 3.87 -7.41
C ASP A 429 -45.82 4.69 -8.64
N ALA A 430 -45.13 5.81 -8.41
CA ALA A 430 -44.78 6.77 -9.43
C ALA A 430 -43.30 7.18 -9.34
N TRP A 431 -42.67 7.40 -10.51
CA TRP A 431 -41.25 7.75 -10.58
C TRP A 431 -40.93 9.19 -10.17
N ASP A 432 -41.92 10.03 -9.93
CA ASP A 432 -41.75 11.44 -9.55
C ASP A 432 -40.91 11.59 -8.27
N VAL A 433 -41.10 10.68 -7.31
CA VAL A 433 -40.34 10.63 -6.06
C VAL A 433 -39.87 9.20 -5.82
N ASN A 434 -38.55 9.01 -5.95
CA ASN A 434 -37.87 7.75 -5.69
C ASN A 434 -36.53 8.03 -5.03
N TRP A 435 -36.05 7.07 -4.24
CA TRP A 435 -34.80 7.15 -3.52
C TRP A 435 -33.95 5.92 -3.79
N GLY A 436 -32.65 6.14 -3.80
CA GLY A 436 -31.68 5.09 -4.00
C GLY A 436 -30.32 5.46 -3.41
N ASP A 437 -29.48 4.45 -3.29
CA ASP A 437 -28.15 4.52 -2.72
C ASP A 437 -27.31 3.38 -3.29
N ALA A 438 -25.98 3.51 -3.27
CA ALA A 438 -25.07 2.46 -3.72
C ALA A 438 -24.66 1.51 -2.59
N THR A 439 -25.04 1.80 -1.34
CA THR A 439 -24.64 1.01 -0.17
C THR A 439 -25.67 -0.05 0.21
N PHE A 440 -25.23 -1.10 0.90
CA PHE A 440 -26.06 -2.19 1.43
C PHE A 440 -25.25 -2.86 2.56
N PRO A 441 -25.86 -3.29 3.68
CA PRO A 441 -27.30 -3.37 3.97
C PRO A 441 -27.93 -2.14 4.63
N SER A 442 -27.20 -1.09 4.95
CA SER A 442 -27.79 0.17 5.42
C SER A 442 -27.09 1.38 4.81
N GLY A 443 -27.76 2.53 4.85
CA GLY A 443 -27.23 3.75 4.26
C GLY A 443 -28.19 4.93 4.33
N PHE A 444 -27.89 5.95 3.53
CA PHE A 444 -28.66 7.19 3.42
C PHE A 444 -28.96 7.44 1.95
N SER A 445 -30.15 7.04 1.52
CA SER A 445 -30.61 7.23 0.16
C SER A 445 -30.89 8.69 -0.16
N ILE A 446 -30.71 9.05 -1.42
CA ILE A 446 -31.01 10.39 -1.94
C ILE A 446 -32.06 10.29 -3.04
N GLN A 447 -32.83 11.36 -3.23
CA GLN A 447 -33.83 11.42 -4.28
C GLN A 447 -33.16 11.24 -5.65
N ASN A 448 -33.70 10.34 -6.48
CA ASN A 448 -33.14 9.94 -7.76
C ASN A 448 -31.71 9.36 -7.68
N GLY A 449 -31.29 8.88 -6.51
CA GLY A 449 -30.01 8.20 -6.32
C GLY A 449 -29.85 6.92 -7.15
N PRO A 450 -28.65 6.32 -7.15
CA PRO A 450 -28.39 5.05 -7.84
C PRO A 450 -29.23 3.90 -7.26
N ASN A 451 -29.30 2.78 -7.96
CA ASN A 451 -30.00 1.59 -7.45
C ASN A 451 -29.21 0.91 -6.32
N ILE A 452 -29.92 0.46 -5.29
CA ILE A 452 -29.37 -0.33 -4.18
C ILE A 452 -29.11 -1.75 -4.68
N GLN A 453 -27.87 -2.24 -4.52
CA GLN A 453 -27.50 -3.60 -4.87
C GLN A 453 -27.88 -4.55 -3.74
N ILE A 454 -28.85 -5.43 -4.00
CA ILE A 454 -29.46 -6.32 -3.00
C ILE A 454 -28.86 -7.72 -3.11
N GLN A 455 -28.51 -8.29 -1.95
CA GLN A 455 -28.25 -9.72 -1.80
C GLN A 455 -29.53 -10.45 -1.40
N ALA A 456 -29.75 -11.64 -1.97
CA ALA A 456 -30.92 -12.47 -1.70
C ALA A 456 -31.07 -12.76 -0.20
N GLY A 457 -32.29 -12.58 0.32
CA GLY A 457 -32.56 -12.74 1.74
C GLY A 457 -33.98 -12.34 2.11
N THR A 458 -34.36 -12.59 3.37
CA THR A 458 -35.59 -12.05 3.93
C THR A 458 -35.22 -11.03 4.98
N TYR A 459 -35.62 -9.78 4.75
CA TYR A 459 -35.21 -8.65 5.56
C TYR A 459 -36.42 -7.98 6.20
N PHE A 460 -36.23 -7.48 7.43
CA PHE A 460 -37.06 -6.41 7.96
C PHE A 460 -36.46 -5.09 7.48
N ILE A 461 -37.17 -4.42 6.59
CA ILE A 461 -36.75 -3.15 5.99
C ILE A 461 -37.30 -2.02 6.85
N ARG A 462 -36.44 -1.05 7.17
CA ARG A 462 -36.80 0.25 7.75
C ARG A 462 -36.29 1.33 6.82
N PHE A 463 -37.14 2.28 6.44
CA PHE A 463 -36.79 3.41 5.58
C PHE A 463 -37.46 4.69 6.09
N HIS A 464 -36.69 5.77 6.22
CA HIS A 464 -37.20 7.08 6.55
C HIS A 464 -37.08 8.01 5.33
N ASP A 465 -38.22 8.45 4.79
CA ASP A 465 -38.28 9.11 3.47
C ASP A 465 -37.71 10.55 3.43
N VAL A 466 -37.71 11.26 4.57
CA VAL A 466 -37.07 12.59 4.68
C VAL A 466 -35.57 12.51 4.97
N THR A 467 -35.13 11.68 5.91
CA THR A 467 -33.69 11.57 6.24
C THR A 467 -32.93 10.74 5.22
N GLY A 468 -33.63 9.93 4.44
CA GLY A 468 -33.08 8.96 3.51
C GLY A 468 -32.53 7.71 4.19
N GLU A 469 -32.49 7.66 5.52
CA GLU A 469 -31.92 6.55 6.28
C GLU A 469 -32.69 5.26 6.02
N TYR A 470 -31.98 4.19 5.66
CA TYR A 470 -32.58 2.86 5.50
C TYR A 470 -31.70 1.76 6.05
N SER A 471 -32.33 0.61 6.33
CA SER A 471 -31.63 -0.62 6.72
C SER A 471 -32.42 -1.86 6.30
N PHE A 472 -31.70 -2.86 5.81
CA PHE A 472 -32.16 -4.21 5.51
C PHE A 472 -31.73 -5.13 6.66
N MET A 473 -32.55 -5.19 7.70
CA MET A 473 -32.21 -5.89 8.95
C MET A 473 -32.55 -7.37 8.90
N ASN A 474 -31.85 -8.16 9.70
CA ASN A 474 -32.28 -9.53 9.98
C ASN A 474 -33.64 -9.48 10.68
N THR A 475 -34.60 -10.32 10.27
CA THR A 475 -35.94 -10.36 10.87
C THR A 475 -35.92 -10.73 12.36
N ALA A 476 -34.90 -11.47 12.82
CA ALA A 476 -34.70 -11.75 14.24
C ALA A 476 -34.32 -10.50 15.06
N ASN A 477 -33.82 -9.45 14.41
CA ASN A 477 -33.36 -8.21 15.01
C ASN A 477 -34.27 -7.02 14.65
N SER A 478 -35.53 -7.28 14.29
CA SER A 478 -36.49 -6.24 13.87
C SER A 478 -37.04 -5.40 15.03
N ALA A 479 -36.56 -5.62 16.25
CA ALA A 479 -36.90 -4.86 17.44
C ALA A 479 -35.60 -4.37 18.11
N PRO A 480 -35.57 -3.13 18.62
CA PRO A 480 -34.38 -2.60 19.27
C PRO A 480 -34.12 -3.27 20.63
N TYR A 481 -32.85 -3.34 21.01
CA TYR A 481 -32.38 -3.88 22.29
C TYR A 481 -32.24 -2.78 23.35
N GLY A 482 -32.24 -3.16 24.62
CA GLY A 482 -32.13 -2.22 25.74
C GLY A 482 -30.70 -1.73 25.95
N THR A 483 -29.73 -2.65 25.85
CA THR A 483 -28.30 -2.32 25.83
C THR A 483 -27.58 -3.14 24.76
N ILE A 484 -26.49 -2.58 24.24
CA ILE A 484 -25.49 -3.33 23.47
C ILE A 484 -24.12 -3.02 24.05
N GLY A 485 -23.33 -4.06 24.31
CA GLY A 485 -21.96 -3.94 24.78
C GLY A 485 -20.96 -4.69 23.92
N VAL A 486 -19.68 -4.33 24.09
CA VAL A 486 -18.53 -5.07 23.56
C VAL A 486 -17.94 -5.91 24.70
N ILE A 487 -17.73 -7.21 24.45
CA ILE A 487 -17.20 -8.17 25.44
C ILE A 487 -16.14 -9.06 24.80
N GLY A 488 -15.09 -9.41 25.55
CA GLY A 488 -14.03 -10.31 25.08
C GLY A 488 -12.70 -10.07 25.78
N ASP A 489 -11.72 -10.94 25.62
CA ASP A 489 -10.39 -10.78 26.24
C ASP A 489 -9.62 -9.56 25.73
N ALA A 490 -10.05 -8.96 24.61
CA ALA A 490 -9.59 -7.65 24.17
C ALA A 490 -10.09 -6.49 25.05
N THR A 491 -11.21 -6.64 25.78
CA THR A 491 -11.80 -5.59 26.64
C THR A 491 -11.24 -5.64 28.07
N ALA A 492 -11.45 -4.56 28.84
CA ALA A 492 -10.87 -4.42 30.18
C ALA A 492 -11.30 -5.52 31.17
N GLU A 493 -12.55 -5.99 31.08
CA GLU A 493 -13.13 -7.00 31.96
C GLU A 493 -13.17 -8.41 31.33
N GLY A 494 -12.54 -8.58 30.17
CA GLY A 494 -12.50 -9.85 29.47
C GLY A 494 -13.88 -10.36 29.06
N TRP A 495 -14.09 -11.67 29.18
CA TRP A 495 -15.40 -12.33 29.01
C TRP A 495 -16.30 -12.24 30.27
N GLY A 496 -15.94 -11.41 31.25
CA GLY A 496 -16.63 -11.32 32.53
C GLY A 496 -17.77 -10.28 32.56
N ALA A 497 -17.63 -9.18 31.82
CA ALA A 497 -18.60 -8.09 31.76
C ALA A 497 -18.49 -7.30 30.45
N ASP A 498 -19.58 -6.65 30.07
CA ASP A 498 -19.68 -5.84 28.86
C ASP A 498 -19.10 -4.44 29.07
N THR A 499 -18.56 -3.88 28.00
CA THR A 499 -18.35 -2.43 27.86
C THR A 499 -19.50 -1.86 27.05
N ASP A 500 -20.46 -1.22 27.71
CA ASP A 500 -21.67 -0.69 27.08
C ASP A 500 -21.38 0.41 26.05
N LEU A 501 -22.11 0.34 24.93
CA LEU A 501 -22.18 1.40 23.92
C LEU A 501 -23.35 2.34 24.20
N ILE A 502 -23.24 3.56 23.67
CA ILE A 502 -24.29 4.58 23.73
C ILE A 502 -25.23 4.38 22.54
N GLN A 503 -26.53 4.33 22.82
CA GLN A 503 -27.56 4.23 21.78
C GLN A 503 -27.76 5.58 21.09
N ASN A 504 -27.89 5.58 19.77
CA ASN A 504 -28.23 6.78 19.04
C ASN A 504 -29.69 7.19 19.32
N PRO A 505 -29.96 8.44 19.76
CA PRO A 505 -31.28 8.87 20.16
C PRO A 505 -32.26 9.11 18.99
N ALA A 506 -31.78 9.13 17.74
CA ALA A 506 -32.60 9.24 16.53
C ALA A 506 -32.84 7.86 15.86
N ASN A 507 -31.96 6.89 16.09
CA ASN A 507 -32.10 5.54 15.56
C ASN A 507 -31.68 4.49 16.61
N PRO A 508 -32.63 3.74 17.20
CA PRO A 508 -32.33 2.82 18.31
C PRO A 508 -31.55 1.56 17.90
N TYR A 509 -31.29 1.36 16.60
CA TYR A 509 -30.46 0.25 16.12
C TYR A 509 -28.98 0.60 16.04
N LEU A 510 -28.62 1.89 16.09
CA LEU A 510 -27.25 2.38 15.98
C LEU A 510 -26.66 2.62 17.38
N TRP A 511 -25.43 2.14 17.56
CA TRP A 511 -24.70 2.19 18.81
C TRP A 511 -23.28 2.66 18.56
N SER A 512 -22.73 3.49 19.44
CA SER A 512 -21.35 3.98 19.34
C SER A 512 -20.68 4.14 20.71
N GLY A 513 -19.35 4.11 20.76
CA GLY A 513 -18.63 4.30 22.01
C GLY A 513 -17.11 4.28 21.87
N LYS A 514 -16.43 5.06 22.72
CA LYS A 514 -14.97 5.08 22.79
C LYS A 514 -14.45 3.99 23.73
N ILE A 515 -13.68 3.04 23.20
CA ILE A 515 -13.18 1.88 23.95
C ILE A 515 -11.67 1.74 23.77
N VAL A 516 -10.97 1.44 24.85
CA VAL A 516 -9.55 1.03 24.81
C VAL A 516 -9.51 -0.49 24.79
N LEU A 517 -8.90 -1.06 23.75
CA LEU A 517 -8.79 -2.51 23.52
C LEU A 517 -7.33 -2.96 23.55
N THR A 518 -7.12 -4.23 23.89
CA THR A 518 -5.84 -4.94 23.83
C THR A 518 -5.89 -6.01 22.73
N ASP A 519 -4.73 -6.59 22.39
CA ASP A 519 -4.69 -7.72 21.44
C ASP A 519 -5.50 -8.90 22.00
N GLY A 520 -6.46 -9.39 21.24
CA GLY A 520 -7.36 -10.45 21.69
C GLY A 520 -8.54 -10.67 20.76
N GLU A 521 -9.66 -11.06 21.33
CA GLU A 521 -10.92 -11.31 20.65
C GLU A 521 -12.07 -10.53 21.32
N ALA A 522 -13.10 -10.19 20.56
CA ALA A 522 -14.29 -9.50 21.04
C ALA A 522 -15.59 -9.95 20.35
N LYS A 523 -16.73 -9.63 20.96
CA LYS A 523 -18.08 -9.78 20.40
C LYS A 523 -18.95 -8.60 20.80
N PHE A 524 -20.02 -8.39 20.03
CA PHE A 524 -21.13 -7.55 20.44
C PHE A 524 -22.17 -8.43 21.14
N ARG A 525 -22.81 -7.91 22.18
CA ARG A 525 -23.78 -8.67 22.98
C ARG A 525 -24.93 -7.75 23.42
N ALA A 526 -26.14 -8.26 23.39
CA ALA A 526 -27.32 -7.50 23.79
C ALA A 526 -27.73 -7.81 25.23
N ASP A 527 -28.21 -6.78 25.93
CA ASP A 527 -28.85 -6.87 27.24
C ASP A 527 -27.98 -7.61 28.29
N ASP A 528 -26.65 -7.49 28.18
CA ASP A 528 -25.65 -8.21 29.00
C ASP A 528 -25.81 -9.75 29.00
N ASP A 529 -26.53 -10.31 28.04
CA ASP A 529 -26.94 -11.71 27.99
C ASP A 529 -26.45 -12.44 26.73
N TRP A 530 -26.08 -13.70 26.88
CA TRP A 530 -25.55 -14.49 25.76
C TRP A 530 -26.63 -14.94 24.75
N GLY A 531 -27.91 -14.77 25.05
CA GLY A 531 -29.02 -15.14 24.18
C GLY A 531 -28.96 -14.47 22.80
N VAL A 532 -28.48 -13.23 22.74
CA VAL A 532 -28.25 -12.51 21.49
C VAL A 532 -26.86 -11.89 21.51
N ASN A 533 -26.00 -12.37 20.61
CA ASN A 533 -24.63 -11.89 20.43
C ASN A 533 -24.25 -11.96 18.96
N TRP A 534 -23.29 -11.13 18.56
CA TRP A 534 -22.79 -11.07 17.20
C TRP A 534 -21.27 -11.16 17.17
N GLY A 535 -20.76 -11.72 16.08
CA GLY A 535 -19.34 -11.71 15.79
C GLY A 535 -19.06 -12.02 14.32
N ALA A 536 -17.81 -11.82 13.92
CA ALA A 536 -17.31 -12.00 12.57
C ALA A 536 -15.79 -12.23 12.63
N SER A 537 -15.21 -12.74 11.55
CA SER A 537 -13.76 -13.00 11.48
C SER A 537 -12.95 -11.81 10.94
N ASP A 538 -13.63 -10.75 10.50
CA ASP A 538 -13.01 -9.58 9.89
C ASP A 538 -12.74 -8.48 10.94
N PHE A 539 -11.66 -7.74 10.77
CA PHE A 539 -11.32 -6.57 11.59
C PHE A 539 -10.55 -5.57 10.70
N PRO A 540 -10.74 -4.24 10.85
CA PRO A 540 -11.50 -3.55 11.90
C PRO A 540 -12.98 -3.29 11.58
N SER A 541 -13.52 -3.77 10.47
CA SER A 541 -14.93 -3.57 10.12
C SER A 541 -15.49 -4.78 9.40
N GLY A 542 -16.82 -4.88 9.36
CA GLY A 542 -17.52 -5.97 8.68
C GLY A 542 -19.01 -6.00 8.98
N VAL A 543 -19.64 -7.09 8.54
CA VAL A 543 -21.03 -7.42 8.89
C VAL A 543 -20.99 -8.67 9.76
N SER A 544 -21.25 -8.48 11.05
CA SER A 544 -21.31 -9.57 12.01
C SER A 544 -22.59 -10.38 11.85
N THR A 545 -22.54 -11.64 12.25
CA THR A 545 -23.70 -12.53 12.24
C THR A 545 -24.05 -12.94 13.66
N GLN A 546 -25.34 -13.19 13.90
CA GLN A 546 -25.79 -13.67 15.21
C GLN A 546 -25.14 -15.02 15.52
N ASN A 547 -24.54 -15.16 16.70
CA ASN A 547 -23.72 -16.32 17.09
C ASN A 547 -22.50 -16.59 16.19
N GLY A 548 -22.04 -15.58 15.44
CA GLY A 548 -20.83 -15.66 14.63
C GLY A 548 -19.55 -15.89 15.47
N PRO A 549 -18.41 -16.16 14.81
CA PRO A 549 -17.11 -16.32 15.48
C PRO A 549 -16.69 -15.04 16.21
N ASN A 550 -15.74 -15.13 17.14
CA ASN A 550 -15.20 -13.94 17.79
C ASN A 550 -14.46 -13.05 16.78
N ILE A 551 -14.52 -11.73 16.98
CA ILE A 551 -13.82 -10.72 16.19
C ILE A 551 -12.38 -10.64 16.70
N PRO A 552 -11.35 -10.90 15.87
CA PRO A 552 -9.98 -10.64 16.27
C PRO A 552 -9.76 -9.13 16.43
N VAL A 553 -9.08 -8.71 17.48
CA VAL A 553 -8.87 -7.29 17.80
C VAL A 553 -7.39 -7.03 18.03
N GLU A 554 -6.90 -5.94 17.46
CA GLU A 554 -5.58 -5.38 17.74
C GLU A 554 -5.66 -4.29 18.82
N ALA A 555 -4.58 -4.11 19.57
CA ALA A 555 -4.50 -3.11 20.61
C ALA A 555 -4.64 -1.67 20.06
N GLY A 556 -5.47 -0.87 20.73
CA GLY A 556 -5.72 0.52 20.33
C GLY A 556 -6.81 1.19 21.15
N THR A 557 -6.97 2.49 20.93
CA THR A 557 -8.17 3.21 21.36
C THR A 557 -9.03 3.39 20.12
N TYR A 558 -10.28 2.94 20.19
CA TYR A 558 -11.20 2.92 19.06
C TYR A 558 -12.45 3.70 19.39
N ILE A 559 -13.02 4.36 18.38
CA ILE A 559 -14.47 4.57 18.34
C ILE A 559 -15.09 3.35 17.69
N VAL A 560 -15.92 2.64 18.43
CA VAL A 560 -16.66 1.48 17.97
C VAL A 560 -18.04 1.93 17.52
N PHE A 561 -18.48 1.46 16.35
CA PHE A 561 -19.85 1.61 15.88
C PHE A 561 -20.44 0.24 15.64
N PHE A 562 -21.73 0.09 15.94
CA PHE A 562 -22.48 -1.13 15.69
C PHE A 562 -23.93 -0.84 15.30
N ASN A 563 -24.39 -1.48 14.22
CA ASN A 563 -25.80 -1.53 13.86
C ASN A 563 -26.38 -2.89 14.27
N SER A 564 -27.14 -2.91 15.37
CA SER A 564 -27.74 -4.15 15.91
C SER A 564 -28.79 -4.80 15.00
N GLY A 565 -29.36 -4.04 14.07
CA GLY A 565 -30.33 -4.54 13.08
C GLY A 565 -29.66 -5.27 11.92
N THR A 566 -28.60 -4.70 11.35
CA THR A 566 -27.89 -5.25 10.18
C THR A 566 -26.67 -6.10 10.53
N GLY A 567 -26.08 -5.89 11.71
CA GLY A 567 -24.83 -6.49 12.13
C GLY A 567 -23.58 -5.72 11.68
N GLU A 568 -23.71 -4.62 10.95
CA GLU A 568 -22.57 -3.79 10.52
C GLU A 568 -21.81 -3.23 11.72
N TYR A 569 -20.48 -3.34 11.70
CA TYR A 569 -19.61 -2.78 12.72
C TYR A 569 -18.34 -2.17 12.12
N ARG A 570 -17.73 -1.27 12.88
CA ARG A 570 -16.39 -0.74 12.60
C ARG A 570 -15.70 -0.27 13.89
N PHE A 571 -14.40 -0.48 13.95
CA PHE A 571 -13.49 0.00 14.99
C PHE A 571 -12.56 1.04 14.36
N LEU A 572 -12.87 2.33 14.54
CA LEU A 572 -12.08 3.42 13.95
C LEU A 572 -11.00 3.90 14.91
N LYS A 573 -9.75 3.99 14.41
CA LYS A 573 -8.56 4.31 15.21
C LYS A 573 -8.11 5.77 15.09
#